data_AF-A0A7R9ARK6-F1
#
_entry.id   AF-A0A7R9ARK6-F1
#
_cell.length_a   1.000
_cell.length_b   1.000
_cell.length_c   1.000
_cell.angle_alpha   90.00
_cell.angle_beta   90.00
_cell.angle_gamma   90.00
#
_symmetry.space_group_name_H-M   'P 1'
#
loop_
_entity.id
_entity.type
_entity.pdbx_description
1 polymer ?
#
loop_
_entity_poly.entity_id
_entity_poly.type
_entity_poly.pdbx_seq_one_letter_code
_entity_poly.pdbx_strand_id
1 'polypeptide(L)'
;MPGLIYVNEFVEETREDYNSPTTSTFVSRMPQCRQTIASLEETLDFDRDGLSKMRKAIKAIHNSGNSHVDNEMYLSRSLEKLGGNALNKDQEPDIGAAFIKFAVVTKELSALMKTLLVDPDDRFSAVDARAVNPSPQTPWSFLVFSSPAALRPSS
;
A
#
# COMPACT_ATOMS: atom_id res chain seq x y z
N MET A 1 8.36 19.89 27.33
CA MET A 1 7.66 18.59 27.45
C MET A 1 8.39 17.74 28.48
N PRO A 2 7.71 17.00 29.37
CA PRO A 2 8.37 16.02 30.21
C PRO A 2 9.07 14.98 29.31
N GLY A 3 10.27 14.54 29.68
CA GLY A 3 11.04 13.57 28.91
C GLY A 3 10.32 12.23 28.80
N LEU A 4 10.31 11.65 27.60
CA LEU A 4 9.87 10.27 27.36
C LEU A 4 10.94 9.31 27.89
N ILE A 5 10.52 8.16 28.43
CA ILE A 5 11.45 7.10 28.88
C ILE A 5 11.71 6.12 27.73
N TYR A 6 12.97 5.86 27.42
CA TYR A 6 13.30 4.85 26.40
C TYR A 6 13.29 3.44 27.00
N VAL A 7 13.20 2.42 26.15
CA VAL A 7 13.20 1.01 26.58
C VAL A 7 14.46 0.67 27.38
N ASN A 8 15.64 1.14 26.95
CA ASN A 8 16.89 0.93 27.69
C ASN A 8 16.82 1.56 29.08
N GLU A 9 16.26 2.75 29.19
CA GLU A 9 16.16 3.49 30.43
C GLU A 9 15.17 2.83 31.41
N PHE A 10 14.04 2.32 30.90
CA PHE A 10 13.13 1.49 31.69
C PHE A 10 13.81 0.20 32.20
N VAL A 11 14.62 -0.45 31.36
CA VAL A 11 15.35 -1.66 31.74
C VAL A 11 16.38 -1.35 32.83
N GLU A 12 17.12 -0.24 32.74
CA GLU A 12 18.06 0.16 33.79
C GLU A 12 17.34 0.49 35.10
N GLU A 13 16.21 1.20 35.04
CA GLU A 13 15.41 1.52 36.23
C GLU A 13 14.85 0.27 36.93
N THR A 14 14.37 -0.72 36.17
CA THR A 14 13.92 -1.99 36.75
C THR A 14 15.08 -2.83 37.31
N ARG A 15 16.25 -2.75 36.67
CA ARG A 15 17.48 -3.41 37.12
C ARG A 15 18.01 -2.78 38.41
N GLU A 16 17.99 -1.46 38.52
CA GLU A 16 18.38 -0.74 39.74
C GLU A 16 17.40 -1.03 40.88
N ASP A 17 16.09 -1.04 40.61
CA ASP A 17 15.05 -1.41 41.57
C ASP A 17 15.26 -2.81 42.15
N TYR A 18 15.62 -3.77 41.30
CA TYR A 18 15.91 -5.14 41.72
C TYR A 18 17.19 -5.25 42.56
N ASN A 19 18.28 -4.61 42.13
CA ASN A 19 19.59 -4.74 42.80
C ASN A 19 19.67 -3.91 44.09
N SER A 20 18.98 -2.78 44.16
CA SER A 20 19.04 -1.81 45.25
C SER A 20 17.65 -1.24 45.63
N PRO A 21 16.72 -2.06 46.18
CA PRO A 21 15.32 -1.66 46.38
C PRO A 21 15.13 -0.44 47.29
N THR A 22 16.04 -0.21 48.24
CA THR A 22 15.92 0.89 49.21
C THR A 22 16.35 2.26 48.67
N THR A 23 17.11 2.31 47.57
CA THR A 23 17.59 3.56 46.94
C THR A 23 16.98 3.83 45.58
N SER A 24 16.20 2.87 45.06
CA SER A 24 15.53 2.96 43.77
C SER A 24 14.60 4.16 43.67
N THR A 25 14.54 4.73 42.46
CA THR A 25 13.58 5.79 42.11
C THR A 25 12.46 5.30 41.19
N PHE A 26 12.39 3.99 40.92
CA PHE A 26 11.49 3.39 39.93
C PHE A 26 10.03 3.84 40.06
N VAL A 27 9.47 3.83 41.28
CA VAL A 27 8.08 4.25 41.55
C VAL A 27 7.83 5.72 41.13
N SER A 28 8.82 6.59 41.33
CA SER A 28 8.73 8.01 40.95
C SER A 28 8.78 8.22 39.44
N ARG A 29 9.43 7.29 38.71
CA ARG A 29 9.54 7.31 37.25
C ARG A 29 8.38 6.63 36.53
N MET A 30 7.64 5.77 37.22
CA MET A 30 6.49 5.06 36.67
C MET A 30 5.42 5.96 35.98
N PRO A 31 5.12 7.19 36.45
CA PRO A 31 4.26 8.12 35.72
C PRO A 31 4.81 8.48 34.32
N GLN A 32 6.12 8.64 34.15
CA GLN A 32 6.76 8.90 32.86
C GLN A 32 6.66 7.69 31.92
N CYS A 33 6.76 6.47 32.47
CA CYS A 33 6.53 5.23 31.72
C CYS A 33 5.11 5.18 31.16
N ARG A 34 4.10 5.43 32.02
CA ARG A 34 2.69 5.47 31.60
C ARG A 34 2.43 6.56 30.54
N GLN A 35 3.02 7.74 30.70
CA GLN A 35 2.91 8.83 29.73
C GLN A 35 3.53 8.45 28.37
N THR A 36 4.66 7.75 28.38
CA THR A 36 5.33 7.29 27.16
C THR A 36 4.47 6.27 26.43
N ILE A 37 3.90 5.29 27.15
CA ILE A 37 2.97 4.31 26.57
C ILE A 37 1.76 5.01 25.94
N ALA A 38 1.11 5.91 26.68
CA ALA A 38 -0.05 6.65 26.16
C ALA A 38 0.26 7.44 24.88
N SER A 39 1.43 8.08 24.81
CA SER A 39 1.87 8.80 23.62
C SER A 39 2.14 7.87 22.43
N LEU A 40 2.70 6.69 22.67
CA LEU A 40 2.93 5.69 21.64
C LEU A 40 1.61 5.11 21.13
N GLU A 41 0.66 4.82 22.03
CA GLU A 41 -0.69 4.35 21.68
C GLU A 41 -1.41 5.36 20.77
N GLU A 42 -1.40 6.65 21.13
CA GLU A 42 -1.99 7.71 20.31
C GLU A 42 -1.34 7.79 18.92
N THR A 43 -0.01 7.69 18.84
CA THR A 43 0.72 7.71 17.56
C THR A 43 0.37 6.49 16.71
N LEU A 44 0.28 5.30 17.30
CA LEU A 44 -0.09 4.07 16.60
C LEU A 44 -1.54 4.11 16.10
N ASP A 45 -2.46 4.67 16.88
CA ASP A 45 -3.84 4.86 16.46
C ASP A 45 -3.94 5.84 15.27
N PHE A 46 -3.17 6.92 15.30
CA PHE A 46 -3.06 7.87 14.19
C PHE A 46 -2.51 7.20 12.93
N ASP A 47 -1.41 6.45 13.05
CA ASP A 47 -0.80 5.72 11.94
C ASP A 47 -1.78 4.69 11.35
N ARG A 48 -2.51 3.95 12.20
CA ARG A 48 -3.53 2.99 11.75
C ARG A 48 -4.63 3.67 10.94
N ASP A 49 -5.12 4.82 11.37
CA ASP A 49 -6.11 5.59 10.62
C ASP A 49 -5.54 6.10 9.28
N GLY A 50 -4.32 6.61 9.27
CA GLY A 50 -3.59 7.01 8.07
C GLY A 50 -3.44 5.87 7.05
N LEU A 51 -3.00 4.69 7.52
CA LEU A 51 -2.87 3.48 6.70
C LEU A 51 -4.23 3.02 6.14
N SER A 52 -5.31 3.08 6.93
CA SER A 52 -6.67 2.75 6.49
C SER A 52 -7.14 3.67 5.37
N LYS A 53 -6.90 4.98 5.50
CA LYS A 53 -7.20 5.98 4.47
C LYS A 53 -6.38 5.76 3.19
N MET A 54 -5.07 5.49 3.33
CA MET A 54 -4.20 5.18 2.20
C MET A 54 -4.65 3.93 1.45
N ARG A 55 -5.01 2.86 2.17
CA ARG A 55 -5.58 1.63 1.57
C ARG A 55 -6.84 1.94 0.75
N LYS A 56 -7.75 2.76 1.27
CA LYS A 56 -8.96 3.19 0.55
C LYS A 56 -8.62 4.01 -0.70
N ALA A 57 -7.65 4.92 -0.61
CA ALA A 57 -7.21 5.73 -1.75
C ALA A 57 -6.61 4.87 -2.87
N ILE A 58 -5.76 3.90 -2.53
CA ILE A 58 -5.17 2.95 -3.50
C ILE A 58 -6.27 2.13 -4.20
N LYS A 59 -7.25 1.61 -3.44
CA LYS A 59 -8.40 0.90 -4.01
C LYS A 59 -9.20 1.78 -4.97
N ALA A 60 -9.42 3.04 -4.60
CA ALA A 60 -10.11 4.00 -5.45
C ALA A 60 -9.34 4.28 -6.76
N ILE A 61 -8.01 4.42 -6.70
CA ILE A 61 -7.14 4.59 -7.88
C ILE A 61 -7.21 3.37 -8.79
N HIS A 62 -7.13 2.17 -8.23
CA HIS A 62 -7.22 0.93 -9.01
C HIS A 62 -8.59 0.80 -9.70
N ASN A 63 -9.68 1.02 -8.97
CA ASN A 63 -11.05 0.94 -9.51
C ASN A 63 -11.32 2.01 -10.58
N SER A 64 -10.82 3.24 -10.38
CA SER A 64 -10.96 4.30 -11.37
C SER A 64 -10.13 4.01 -12.62
N GLY A 65 -8.93 3.45 -12.46
CA GLY A 65 -8.09 2.97 -13.56
C GLY A 65 -8.78 1.89 -14.40
N ASN A 66 -9.38 0.88 -13.77
CA ASN A 66 -10.13 -0.17 -14.48
C ASN A 66 -11.32 0.41 -15.26
N SER A 67 -12.10 1.30 -14.63
CA SER A 67 -13.20 2.01 -15.30
C SER A 67 -12.70 2.83 -16.50
N HIS A 68 -11.55 3.50 -16.35
CA HIS A 68 -10.95 4.30 -17.41
C HIS A 68 -10.56 3.44 -18.63
N VAL A 69 -9.91 2.31 -18.37
CA VAL A 69 -9.56 1.31 -19.39
C VAL A 69 -10.80 0.81 -20.15
N ASP A 70 -11.90 0.53 -19.44
CA ASP A 70 -13.13 0.08 -20.08
C ASP A 70 -13.75 1.17 -20.96
N ASN A 71 -13.71 2.42 -20.51
CA ASN A 71 -14.20 3.58 -21.27
C ASN A 71 -13.38 3.82 -22.55
N GLU A 72 -12.06 3.70 -22.48
CA GLU A 72 -11.20 3.82 -23.68
C GLU A 72 -11.46 2.68 -24.68
N MET A 73 -11.66 1.45 -24.20
CA MET A 73 -12.03 0.32 -25.07
C MET A 73 -13.39 0.55 -25.75
N TYR A 74 -14.35 1.13 -25.04
CA TYR A 74 -15.63 1.55 -25.61
C TYR A 74 -15.46 2.65 -26.67
N LEU A 75 -14.63 3.67 -26.40
CA LEU A 75 -14.31 4.73 -27.35
C LEU A 75 -13.67 4.14 -28.62
N SER A 76 -12.69 3.24 -28.47
CA SER A 76 -12.04 2.59 -29.61
C SER A 76 -13.05 1.86 -30.51
N ARG A 77 -13.96 1.05 -29.94
CA ARG A 77 -15.03 0.38 -30.71
C ARG A 77 -15.92 1.36 -31.45
N SER A 78 -16.22 2.52 -30.83
CA SER A 78 -17.01 3.57 -31.46
C SER A 78 -16.28 4.20 -32.65
N LEU A 79 -14.97 4.45 -32.51
CA LEU A 79 -14.12 4.92 -33.61
C LEU A 79 -14.04 3.90 -34.75
N GLU A 80 -13.93 2.60 -34.46
CA GLU A 80 -13.95 1.55 -35.48
C GLU A 80 -15.24 1.55 -36.28
N LYS A 81 -16.38 1.73 -35.60
CA LYS A 81 -17.69 1.81 -36.24
C LYS A 81 -17.82 3.06 -37.13
N LEU A 82 -17.33 4.20 -36.67
CA LEU A 82 -17.31 5.44 -37.46
C LEU A 82 -16.41 5.29 -38.68
N GLY A 83 -15.20 4.75 -38.51
CA GLY A 83 -14.28 4.50 -39.62
C GLY A 83 -14.83 3.51 -40.64
N GLY A 84 -15.49 2.45 -40.18
CA GLY A 84 -16.17 1.49 -41.05
C GLY A 84 -17.35 2.10 -41.82
N ASN A 85 -18.12 3.02 -41.21
CA ASN A 85 -19.18 3.73 -41.93
C ASN A 85 -18.60 4.68 -42.99
N ALA A 86 -17.57 5.47 -42.66
CA ALA A 86 -16.95 6.39 -43.60
C ALA A 86 -16.35 5.67 -44.82
N LEU A 87 -15.70 4.51 -44.60
CA LEU A 87 -15.16 3.68 -45.68
C LEU A 87 -16.24 3.09 -46.58
N ASN A 88 -17.30 2.51 -45.99
CA ASN A 88 -18.24 1.67 -46.73
C ASN A 88 -19.48 2.40 -47.23
N LYS A 89 -19.96 3.42 -46.50
CA LYS A 89 -21.22 4.13 -46.79
C LYS A 89 -20.96 5.47 -47.46
N ASP A 90 -20.05 6.24 -46.87
CA ASP A 90 -19.84 7.63 -47.26
C ASP A 90 -18.77 7.77 -48.36
N GLN A 91 -18.04 6.68 -48.65
CA GLN A 91 -16.95 6.62 -49.62
C GLN A 91 -15.85 7.67 -49.35
N GLU A 92 -15.56 7.90 -48.07
CA GLU A 92 -14.55 8.85 -47.58
C GLU A 92 -13.35 8.09 -47.00
N PRO A 93 -12.42 7.59 -47.86
CA PRO A 93 -11.37 6.66 -47.45
C PRO A 93 -10.37 7.28 -46.47
N ASP A 94 -10.04 8.56 -46.65
CA ASP A 94 -9.07 9.25 -45.80
C ASP A 94 -9.62 9.48 -44.38
N ILE A 95 -10.90 9.87 -44.30
CA ILE A 95 -11.60 10.06 -43.02
C ILE A 95 -11.75 8.72 -42.31
N GLY A 96 -12.16 7.68 -43.03
CA GLY A 96 -12.29 6.35 -42.49
C GLY A 96 -10.97 5.79 -41.96
N ALA A 97 -9.89 5.93 -42.73
CA ALA A 97 -8.55 5.54 -42.30
C ALA A 97 -8.08 6.30 -41.06
N ALA A 98 -8.39 7.60 -40.94
CA ALA A 98 -8.08 8.38 -39.75
C ALA A 98 -8.79 7.84 -38.49
N PHE A 99 -10.09 7.54 -38.58
CA PHE A 99 -10.84 6.93 -37.46
C PHE A 99 -10.25 5.58 -37.03
N ILE A 100 -9.86 4.72 -37.97
CA ILE A 100 -9.23 3.43 -37.65
C ILE A 100 -7.88 3.64 -36.98
N LYS A 101 -7.05 4.59 -37.45
CA LYS A 101 -5.78 4.93 -36.79
C LYS A 101 -5.99 5.40 -35.35
N PHE A 102 -6.97 6.29 -35.11
CA PHE A 102 -7.30 6.71 -33.75
C PHE A 102 -7.78 5.53 -32.90
N ALA A 103 -8.61 4.65 -33.44
CA ALA A 103 -9.08 3.47 -32.71
C ALA A 103 -7.93 2.55 -32.27
N VAL A 104 -6.93 2.35 -33.13
CA VAL A 104 -5.72 1.56 -32.82
C VAL A 104 -4.91 2.24 -31.73
N VAL A 105 -4.62 3.54 -31.86
CA VAL A 105 -3.89 4.32 -30.84
C VAL A 105 -4.60 4.24 -29.48
N THR A 106 -5.94 4.37 -29.46
CA THR A 106 -6.71 4.24 -28.22
C THR A 106 -6.61 2.83 -27.62
N LYS A 107 -6.65 1.76 -28.44
CA LYS A 107 -6.47 0.38 -27.96
C LYS A 107 -5.10 0.14 -27.35
N GLU A 108 -4.05 0.67 -27.98
CA GLU A 108 -2.68 0.56 -27.49
C GLU A 108 -2.51 1.29 -26.16
N LEU A 109 -3.09 2.49 -26.03
CA LEU A 109 -3.11 3.25 -24.78
C LEU A 109 -3.82 2.47 -23.65
N SER A 110 -4.99 1.88 -23.94
CA SER A 110 -5.70 1.05 -22.96
C SER A 110 -4.92 -0.20 -22.55
N ALA A 111 -4.22 -0.84 -23.49
CA ALA A 111 -3.38 -2.00 -23.19
C ALA A 111 -2.18 -1.64 -22.30
N LEU A 112 -1.56 -0.49 -22.56
CA LEU A 112 -0.52 0.05 -21.71
C LEU A 112 -1.05 0.36 -20.31
N MET A 113 -2.20 1.03 -20.22
CA MET A 113 -2.83 1.35 -18.93
C MET A 113 -3.21 0.08 -18.16
N LYS A 114 -3.76 -0.94 -18.82
CA LYS A 114 -3.98 -2.26 -18.20
C LYS A 114 -2.70 -2.82 -17.62
N THR A 115 -1.59 -2.76 -18.36
CA THR A 115 -0.28 -3.27 -17.91
C THR A 115 0.23 -2.53 -16.67
N LEU A 116 0.02 -1.21 -16.60
CA LEU A 116 0.35 -0.39 -15.42
C LEU A 116 -0.57 -0.68 -14.22
N LEU A 117 -1.80 -1.11 -14.49
CA LEU A 117 -2.81 -1.46 -13.49
C LEU A 117 -2.74 -2.93 -13.04
N VAL A 118 -2.04 -3.81 -13.77
CA VAL A 118 -1.84 -5.23 -13.40
C VAL A 118 -1.33 -5.31 -11.96
N ASP A 119 -2.05 -6.11 -11.18
CA ASP A 119 -2.19 -6.04 -9.73
C ASP A 119 -0.89 -5.96 -8.90
N PRO A 120 -0.81 -5.00 -7.96
CA PRO A 120 -0.15 -5.20 -6.68
C PRO A 120 -0.88 -6.20 -5.78
N ASP A 121 -2.15 -6.53 -6.06
CA ASP A 121 -2.99 -7.40 -5.24
C ASP A 121 -2.46 -8.84 -5.12
N ASP A 122 -1.69 -9.35 -6.09
CA ASP A 122 -0.95 -10.63 -5.94
C ASP A 122 0.20 -10.51 -4.92
N ARG A 123 0.70 -9.28 -4.67
CA ARG A 123 1.73 -8.97 -3.67
C ARG A 123 1.18 -8.52 -2.31
N PHE A 124 -0.03 -7.95 -2.27
CA PHE A 124 -0.65 -7.43 -1.04
C PHE A 124 -1.72 -8.37 -0.43
N SER A 125 -2.38 -9.22 -1.21
CA SER A 125 -3.30 -10.25 -0.69
C SER A 125 -2.59 -11.28 0.21
N ALA A 126 -1.30 -11.54 -0.03
CA ALA A 126 -0.43 -12.32 0.85
C ALA A 126 -0.21 -11.67 2.24
N VAL A 127 -0.41 -10.35 2.35
CA VAL A 127 -0.23 -9.59 3.59
C VAL A 127 -1.53 -9.56 4.40
N ASP A 128 -2.70 -9.40 3.76
CA ASP A 128 -4.00 -9.28 4.44
C ASP A 128 -4.51 -10.65 4.96
N ALA A 129 -4.22 -11.76 4.26
CA ALA A 129 -4.60 -13.11 4.70
C ALA A 129 -3.90 -13.56 6.01
N ARG A 130 -2.80 -12.90 6.37
CA ARG A 130 -2.00 -13.21 7.57
C ARG A 130 -2.37 -12.35 8.78
N ALA A 131 -3.15 -11.28 8.59
CA ALA A 131 -3.52 -10.33 9.64
C ALA A 131 -4.90 -10.61 10.28
N VAL A 132 -5.78 -11.36 9.59
CA VAL A 132 -7.20 -11.48 9.99
C VAL A 132 -7.53 -12.75 10.81
N ASN A 133 -6.59 -13.69 11.00
CA ASN A 133 -6.86 -14.88 11.84
C ASN A 133 -5.62 -15.40 12.60
N PRO A 134 -5.32 -14.89 13.81
CA PRO A 134 -4.36 -15.53 14.69
C PRO A 134 -5.03 -16.76 15.32
N SER A 135 -5.01 -17.89 14.62
CA SER A 135 -5.22 -19.17 15.28
C SER A 135 -4.13 -19.35 16.37
N PRO A 136 -4.42 -19.94 17.54
CA PRO A 136 -3.47 -20.02 18.67
C PRO A 136 -2.21 -20.90 18.42
N GLN A 137 -1.92 -21.27 17.18
CA GLN A 137 -0.85 -22.21 16.81
C GLN A 137 0.11 -21.70 15.73
N THR A 138 0.19 -20.40 15.44
CA THR A 138 1.24 -19.88 14.56
C THR A 138 2.56 -19.71 15.33
N PRO A 139 3.64 -20.45 15.00
CA PRO A 139 4.92 -20.28 15.67
C PRO A 139 5.53 -18.91 15.31
N TRP A 140 6.17 -18.28 16.29
CA TRP A 140 6.83 -16.97 16.20
C TRP A 140 7.90 -16.86 15.10
N SER A 141 8.26 -17.97 14.45
CA SER A 141 9.24 -18.05 13.37
C SER A 141 8.80 -17.41 12.05
N PHE A 142 7.55 -16.94 11.92
CA PHE A 142 7.05 -16.32 10.68
C PHE A 142 6.99 -14.80 10.68
N LEU A 143 7.30 -14.12 11.80
CA LEU A 143 7.49 -12.66 11.83
C LEU A 143 8.96 -12.30 11.52
N VAL A 144 9.50 -12.84 10.41
CA VAL A 144 10.78 -12.36 9.88
C VAL A 144 10.48 -11.21 8.94
N PHE A 145 10.61 -9.99 9.47
CA PHE A 145 10.82 -8.78 8.67
C PHE A 145 11.92 -9.06 7.65
N SER A 146 11.58 -9.05 6.35
CA SER A 146 12.58 -9.05 5.28
C SER A 146 13.39 -7.77 5.36
N SER A 147 14.61 -7.86 5.88
CA SER A 147 15.62 -6.82 5.80
C SER A 147 16.28 -6.85 4.41
N PRO A 148 16.34 -5.74 3.66
CA PRO A 148 17.00 -5.72 2.35
C PRO A 148 18.50 -5.44 2.55
N ALA A 149 19.28 -6.47 2.85
CA ALA A 149 20.73 -6.35 2.93
C ALA A 149 21.45 -7.64 2.51
N ALA A 150 21.37 -8.00 1.22
CA ALA A 150 22.27 -9.00 0.63
C ALA A 150 22.37 -8.85 -0.89
N LEU A 151 22.99 -7.74 -1.35
CA LEU A 151 23.59 -7.67 -2.68
C LEU A 151 24.99 -7.07 -2.54
N ARG A 152 26.00 -7.93 -2.39
CA ARG A 152 27.34 -7.66 -2.91
C ARG A 152 27.96 -8.97 -3.42
N PRO A 153 28.47 -8.98 -4.66
CA PRO A 153 28.99 -10.19 -5.28
C PRO A 153 30.41 -10.48 -4.81
N SER A 154 30.75 -11.76 -4.83
CA SER A 154 32.08 -12.32 -4.61
C SER A 154 33.11 -11.80 -5.61
N SER A 155 34.30 -11.49 -5.13
CA SER A 155 35.56 -11.57 -5.88
C SER A 155 36.62 -12.13 -4.94
#